data_AF-A0A7C9RP30-F1
#
_entry.id   AF-A0A7C9RP30-F1
#
_cell.length_a   1.000
_cell.length_b   1.000
_cell.length_c   1.000
_cell.angle_alpha   90.00
_cell.angle_beta   90.00
_cell.angle_gamma   90.00
#
_symmetry.space_group_name_H-M   'P 1'
#
loop_
_entity.id
_entity.type
_entity.pdbx_description
1 polymer ?
#
loop_
_entity_poly.entity_id
_entity_poly.type
_entity_poly.pdbx_seq_one_letter_code
_entity_poly.pdbx_strand_id
1 'polypeptide(L)'
;MLGSTVEALQSYVLNAGVIGIVEGLLGILAVGGILSALLGQAGVRAAAIVAVIVAVLGLFVLLVANKLEWRRRTELDRRLLRRYCDLLHERCNFTWRITDWRQVVTIEANGDTRDKITFTAVPTCDALDFLTFWEGPNWEWPERYRRKTEVHVRSVELEGDGGGTRFDVTTCWLSRGRLKVMVHLSEPALRDTEISLVAEFAFPAKCLPFVQGAPEEFVKKFSPGPEHLEYTVVLPPGCSGYWDGVGLKSGTESHSIQRSTNTSGREEISLVADGVSTGARVGMKLDIK
;
A
#
# COMPACT_ATOMS: atom_id res chain seq x y z
N MET A 1 43.82 17.49 -4.68
CA MET A 1 43.86 16.70 -3.43
C MET A 1 42.52 16.56 -2.73
N LEU A 2 41.63 17.57 -2.72
CA LEU A 2 40.28 17.45 -2.15
C LEU A 2 39.34 16.47 -2.91
N GLY A 3 39.49 16.35 -4.24
CA GLY A 3 38.68 15.43 -5.06
C GLY A 3 38.92 13.96 -4.72
N SER A 4 40.18 13.54 -4.53
CA SER A 4 40.52 12.15 -4.20
C SER A 4 40.09 11.75 -2.80
N THR A 5 40.06 12.69 -1.84
CA THR A 5 39.53 12.43 -0.50
C THR A 5 38.01 12.30 -0.50
N VAL A 6 37.30 13.08 -1.35
CA VAL A 6 35.85 12.99 -1.47
C VAL A 6 35.42 11.71 -2.19
N GLU A 7 36.14 11.30 -3.24
CA GLU A 7 35.92 10.01 -3.92
C GLU A 7 36.23 8.82 -3.01
N ALA A 8 37.32 8.88 -2.24
CA ALA A 8 37.64 7.84 -1.25
C ALA A 8 36.57 7.74 -0.16
N LEU A 9 36.04 8.88 0.30
CA LEU A 9 34.96 8.92 1.29
C LEU A 9 33.64 8.36 0.72
N GLN A 10 33.29 8.72 -0.52
CA GLN A 10 32.13 8.15 -1.21
C GLN A 10 32.26 6.64 -1.40
N SER A 11 33.43 6.16 -1.80
CA SER A 11 33.72 4.74 -2.01
C SER A 11 33.62 3.94 -0.69
N TYR A 12 34.15 4.51 0.39
CA TYR A 12 34.11 3.91 1.72
C TYR A 12 32.68 3.85 2.28
N VAL A 13 31.91 4.93 2.11
CA VAL A 13 30.50 5.01 2.52
C VAL A 13 29.61 4.03 1.74
N LEU A 14 29.88 3.84 0.45
CA LEU A 14 29.13 2.90 -0.40
C LEU A 14 29.40 1.44 -0.04
N ASN A 15 30.62 1.10 0.39
CA ASN A 15 31.02 -0.28 0.69
C ASN A 15 30.83 -0.69 2.16
N ALA A 16 30.96 0.23 3.12
CA ALA A 16 30.95 -0.11 4.54
C ALA A 16 29.56 -0.03 5.21
N GLY A 17 28.55 0.48 4.50
CA GLY A 17 27.20 0.66 5.03
C GLY A 17 27.14 1.57 6.27
N VAL A 18 26.02 1.51 7.00
CA VAL A 18 25.79 2.33 8.21
C VAL A 18 26.81 2.05 9.32
N ILE A 19 27.37 0.83 9.35
CA ILE A 19 28.35 0.40 10.37
C ILE A 19 29.69 1.12 10.19
N GLY A 20 30.23 1.22 8.97
CA GLY A 20 31.49 1.94 8.74
C GLY A 20 31.40 3.45 9.01
N ILE A 21 30.20 4.02 8.89
CA ILE A 21 29.94 5.41 9.26
C ILE A 21 30.09 5.62 10.78
N VAL A 22 29.59 4.69 11.59
CA VAL A 22 29.66 4.76 13.06
C VAL A 22 31.11 4.59 13.53
N GLU A 23 31.86 3.65 12.93
CA GLU A 23 33.28 3.43 13.22
C GLU A 23 34.14 4.65 12.88
N GLY A 24 33.87 5.31 11.74
CA GLY A 24 34.54 6.56 11.38
C GLY A 24 34.27 7.69 12.39
N LEU A 25 33.04 7.78 12.90
CA LEU A 25 32.66 8.78 13.90
C LEU A 25 33.35 8.55 15.24
N LEU A 26 33.43 7.29 15.67
CA LEU A 26 34.17 6.88 16.88
C LEU A 26 35.67 7.17 16.74
N GLY A 27 36.25 6.94 15.56
CA GLY A 27 37.64 7.29 15.27
C GLY A 27 37.92 8.79 15.39
N ILE A 28 37.07 9.64 14.79
CA ILE A 28 37.21 11.11 14.87
C ILE A 28 37.04 11.62 16.30
N LEU A 29 36.04 11.10 17.03
CA LEU A 29 35.80 11.45 18.43
C LEU A 29 36.97 11.02 19.33
N ALA A 30 37.53 9.83 19.10
CA ALA A 30 38.68 9.34 19.85
C ALA A 30 39.91 10.22 19.62
N VAL A 31 40.22 10.57 18.36
CA VAL A 31 41.35 11.44 18.00
C VAL A 31 41.15 12.86 18.55
N GLY A 32 39.93 13.41 18.44
CA GLY A 32 39.60 14.72 19.00
C GLY A 32 39.69 14.76 20.53
N GLY A 33 39.27 13.69 21.21
CA GLY A 33 39.41 13.52 22.65
C GLY A 33 40.87 13.47 23.10
N ILE A 34 41.71 12.71 22.38
CA ILE A 34 43.15 12.59 22.66
C ILE A 34 43.86 13.96 22.45
N LEU A 35 43.55 14.67 21.36
CA LEU A 35 44.12 15.99 21.08
C LEU A 35 43.69 17.05 22.11
N SER A 36 42.43 17.00 22.55
CA SER A 36 41.89 17.89 23.59
C SER A 36 42.54 17.68 24.96
N ALA A 37 42.87 16.42 25.29
CA ALA A 37 43.54 16.05 26.52
C ALA A 37 45.02 16.48 26.54
N LEU A 38 45.72 16.41 25.40
CA LEU A 38 47.16 16.68 25.31
C LEU A 38 47.52 18.17 25.25
N LEU A 39 46.68 19.02 24.65
CA LEU A 39 47.11 20.37 24.25
C LEU A 39 46.71 21.51 25.20
N GLY A 40 45.82 21.28 26.17
CA GLY A 40 45.55 22.16 27.34
C GLY A 40 45.03 23.59 27.07
N GLN A 41 45.17 24.12 25.86
CA GLN A 41 44.79 25.47 25.47
C GLN A 41 43.32 25.54 25.05
N ALA A 42 42.61 26.55 25.57
CA ALA A 42 41.19 26.77 25.28
C ALA A 42 40.90 26.89 23.77
N GLY A 43 41.81 27.48 22.99
CA GLY A 43 41.69 27.60 21.54
C GLY A 43 41.67 26.26 20.81
N VAL A 44 42.49 25.30 21.24
CA VAL A 44 42.55 23.95 20.64
C VAL A 44 41.28 23.16 20.96
N ARG A 45 40.72 23.31 22.17
CA ARG A 45 39.44 22.69 22.54
C ARG A 45 38.28 23.24 21.71
N ALA A 46 38.22 24.55 21.52
CA ALA A 46 37.20 25.17 20.67
C ALA A 46 37.29 24.68 19.22
N ALA A 47 38.51 24.61 18.66
CA ALA A 47 38.73 24.08 17.31
C ALA A 47 38.31 22.61 17.17
N ALA A 48 38.63 21.77 18.17
CA ALA A 48 38.23 20.36 18.18
C ALA A 48 36.70 20.18 18.23
N ILE A 49 36.00 20.98 19.05
CA ILE A 49 34.53 20.95 19.13
C ILE A 49 33.91 21.36 17.78
N VAL A 50 34.40 22.44 17.17
CA VAL A 50 33.93 22.89 15.85
C VAL A 50 34.17 21.81 14.80
N ALA A 51 35.32 21.16 14.80
CA ALA A 51 35.62 20.06 13.88
C ALA A 51 34.65 18.89 14.05
N VAL A 52 34.30 18.51 15.29
CA VAL A 52 33.30 17.47 15.56
C VAL A 52 31.93 17.89 15.06
N ILE A 53 31.49 19.12 15.31
CA ILE A 53 30.19 19.63 14.83
C ILE A 53 30.14 19.60 13.30
N VAL A 54 31.20 20.06 12.62
CA VAL A 54 31.29 20.03 11.15
C VAL A 54 31.28 18.60 10.63
N ALA A 55 31.98 17.66 11.28
CA ALA A 55 31.96 16.25 10.91
C ALA A 55 30.55 15.63 11.07
N VAL A 56 29.86 15.91 12.17
CA VAL A 56 28.48 15.45 12.42
C VAL A 56 27.51 16.03 11.38
N LEU A 57 27.62 17.33 11.08
CA LEU A 57 26.78 17.98 10.06
C LEU A 57 27.07 17.43 8.66
N GLY A 58 28.35 17.25 8.30
CA GLY A 58 28.75 16.65 7.03
C GLY A 58 28.20 15.25 6.86
N LEU A 59 28.23 14.44 7.93
CA LEU A 59 27.64 13.11 7.92
C LEU A 59 26.12 13.15 7.78
N PHE A 60 25.45 14.06 8.50
CA PHE A 60 24.00 14.22 8.39
C PHE A 60 23.59 14.57 6.96
N VAL A 61 24.29 15.50 6.30
CA VAL A 61 24.07 15.86 4.90
C VAL A 61 24.29 14.65 3.99
N LEU A 62 25.34 13.86 4.23
CA LEU A 62 25.64 12.66 3.46
C LEU A 62 24.56 11.59 3.63
N LEU A 63 24.05 11.38 4.84
CA LEU A 63 22.95 10.45 5.11
C LEU A 63 21.66 10.89 4.43
N VAL A 64 21.34 12.19 4.45
CA VAL A 64 20.18 12.74 3.74
C VAL A 64 20.33 12.57 2.23
N ALA A 65 21.50 12.89 1.67
CA ALA A 65 21.78 12.72 0.25
C ALA A 65 21.67 11.25 -0.18
N ASN A 66 22.25 10.33 0.60
CA ASN A 66 22.16 8.89 0.35
C ASN A 66 20.70 8.42 0.41
N LYS A 67 19.94 8.84 1.44
CA LYS A 67 18.51 8.52 1.56
C LYS A 67 17.68 9.03 0.38
N LEU A 68 17.99 10.21 -0.15
CA LEU A 68 17.34 10.76 -1.32
C LEU A 68 17.70 9.97 -2.59
N GLU A 69 18.96 9.60 -2.76
CA GLU A 69 19.42 8.80 -3.89
C GLU A 69 18.81 7.39 -3.89
N TRP A 70 18.82 6.69 -2.75
CA TRP A 70 18.14 5.40 -2.60
C TRP A 70 16.64 5.51 -2.92
N ARG A 71 15.96 6.55 -2.43
CA ARG A 71 14.55 6.80 -2.79
C ARG A 71 14.36 6.99 -4.29
N ARG A 72 15.24 7.72 -4.96
CA ARG A 72 15.18 7.94 -6.42
C ARG A 72 15.40 6.63 -7.18
N ARG A 73 16.37 5.82 -6.77
CA ARG A 73 16.64 4.50 -7.37
C ARG A 73 15.45 3.54 -7.19
N THR A 74 14.94 3.41 -5.97
CA THR A 74 13.75 2.59 -5.70
C THR A 74 12.54 3.05 -6.51
N GLU A 75 12.36 4.36 -6.67
CA GLU A 75 11.28 4.90 -7.51
C GLU A 75 11.49 4.58 -9.00
N LEU A 76 12.72 4.64 -9.49
CA LEU A 76 13.07 4.26 -10.86
C LEU A 76 12.83 2.76 -11.09
N ASP A 77 13.28 1.91 -10.18
CA ASP A 77 13.10 0.45 -10.26
C ASP A 77 11.61 0.08 -10.25
N ARG A 78 10.81 0.72 -9.37
CA ARG A 78 9.35 0.55 -9.36
C ARG A 78 8.69 0.95 -10.67
N ARG A 79 9.14 2.05 -11.28
CA ARG A 79 8.63 2.50 -12.59
C ARG A 79 8.99 1.53 -13.71
N LEU A 80 10.22 1.01 -13.71
CA LEU A 80 10.66 0.02 -14.69
C LEU A 80 9.88 -1.29 -14.53
N LEU A 81 9.81 -1.82 -13.30
CA LEU A 81 9.06 -3.04 -13.00
C LEU A 81 7.61 -2.91 -13.46
N ARG A 82 6.95 -1.80 -13.10
CA ARG A 82 5.59 -1.51 -13.57
C ARG A 82 5.50 -1.52 -15.09
N ARG A 83 6.39 -0.79 -15.78
CA ARG A 83 6.38 -0.70 -17.24
C ARG A 83 6.55 -2.08 -17.88
N TYR A 84 7.44 -2.92 -17.35
CA TYR A 84 7.65 -4.27 -17.87
C TYR A 84 6.46 -5.17 -17.61
N CYS A 85 5.86 -5.11 -16.42
CA CYS A 85 4.64 -5.87 -16.14
C CYS A 85 3.46 -5.39 -17.01
N ASP A 86 3.32 -4.07 -17.24
CA ASP A 86 2.29 -3.54 -18.14
C ASP A 86 2.52 -4.06 -19.58
N LEU A 87 3.76 -4.06 -20.06
CA LEU A 87 4.12 -4.62 -21.37
C LEU A 87 3.91 -6.14 -21.46
N LEU A 88 4.20 -6.88 -20.39
CA LEU A 88 3.97 -8.32 -20.33
C LEU A 88 2.47 -8.63 -20.33
N HIS A 89 1.68 -7.85 -19.59
CA HIS A 89 0.22 -7.97 -19.59
C HIS A 89 -0.35 -7.77 -21.01
N GLU A 90 0.12 -6.75 -21.73
CA GLU A 90 -0.28 -6.48 -23.11
C GLU A 90 0.20 -7.54 -24.12
N ARG A 91 1.43 -8.05 -23.98
CA ARG A 91 2.03 -8.99 -24.95
C ARG A 91 1.66 -10.44 -24.73
N CYS A 92 1.55 -10.87 -23.47
CA CYS A 92 1.34 -12.26 -23.08
C CYS A 92 -0.12 -12.59 -22.78
N ASN A 93 -1.05 -11.63 -22.94
CA ASN A 93 -2.47 -11.78 -22.63
C ASN A 93 -2.69 -12.35 -21.21
N PHE A 94 -1.96 -11.83 -20.21
CA PHE A 94 -2.15 -12.24 -18.82
C PHE A 94 -3.56 -11.88 -18.37
N THR A 95 -4.43 -12.87 -18.45
CA THR A 95 -5.87 -12.74 -18.26
C THR A 95 -6.27 -13.70 -17.17
N TRP A 96 -7.18 -13.25 -16.33
CA TRP A 96 -7.72 -14.00 -15.23
C TRP A 96 -9.11 -13.46 -14.92
N ARG A 97 -9.93 -14.29 -14.29
CA ARG A 97 -11.29 -13.95 -13.87
C ARG A 97 -11.43 -14.07 -12.37
N ILE A 98 -12.34 -13.30 -11.79
CA ILE A 98 -12.72 -13.43 -10.39
C ILE A 98 -13.93 -14.36 -10.33
N THR A 99 -13.93 -15.35 -9.46
CA THR A 99 -15.09 -16.21 -9.21
C THR A 99 -15.86 -15.76 -7.98
N ASP A 100 -15.17 -15.57 -6.86
CA ASP A 100 -15.72 -15.08 -5.58
C ASP A 100 -15.03 -13.77 -5.18
N TRP A 101 -15.82 -12.78 -4.76
CA TRP A 101 -15.33 -11.51 -4.23
C TRP A 101 -16.08 -11.16 -2.95
N ARG A 102 -15.35 -10.98 -1.85
CA ARG A 102 -15.89 -10.54 -0.56
C ARG A 102 -15.09 -9.37 -0.05
N GLN A 103 -15.75 -8.25 0.16
CA GLN A 103 -15.10 -7.03 0.61
C GLN A 103 -15.76 -6.47 1.85
N VAL A 104 -14.95 -6.14 2.85
CA VAL A 104 -15.39 -5.49 4.08
C VAL A 104 -14.65 -4.17 4.23
N VAL A 105 -15.39 -3.06 4.18
CA VAL A 105 -14.86 -1.71 4.40
C VAL A 105 -15.27 -1.25 5.79
N THR A 106 -14.31 -1.11 6.69
CA THR A 106 -14.52 -0.58 8.03
C THR A 106 -14.12 0.88 8.09
N ILE A 107 -15.07 1.76 8.43
CA ILE A 107 -14.86 3.22 8.45
C ILE A 107 -14.71 3.71 9.89
N GLU A 108 -13.58 4.29 10.25
CA GLU A 108 -13.35 4.85 11.58
C GLU A 108 -13.95 6.25 11.73
N ALA A 109 -14.11 6.71 12.98
CA ALA A 109 -14.70 8.01 13.30
C ALA A 109 -13.94 9.22 12.73
N ASN A 110 -12.68 9.06 12.33
CA ASN A 110 -11.88 10.10 11.68
C ASN A 110 -11.90 9.99 10.13
N GLY A 111 -12.67 9.06 9.57
CA GLY A 111 -12.73 8.78 8.13
C GLY A 111 -11.60 7.90 7.60
N ASP A 112 -10.69 7.41 8.46
CA ASP A 112 -9.76 6.34 8.08
C ASP A 112 -10.55 5.07 7.77
N THR A 113 -10.04 4.28 6.82
CA THR A 113 -10.71 3.03 6.46
C THR A 113 -9.75 1.86 6.46
N ARG A 114 -10.22 0.73 6.97
CA ARG A 114 -9.60 -0.59 6.76
C ARG A 114 -10.44 -1.34 5.74
N ASP A 115 -9.82 -1.68 4.62
CA ASP A 115 -10.48 -2.39 3.53
C ASP A 115 -9.90 -3.80 3.47
N LYS A 116 -10.74 -4.82 3.64
CA LYS A 116 -10.34 -6.23 3.54
C LYS A 116 -11.07 -6.86 2.38
N ILE A 117 -10.32 -7.29 1.38
CA ILE A 117 -10.83 -7.94 0.18
C ILE A 117 -10.35 -9.38 0.17
N THR A 118 -11.26 -10.33 0.32
CA THR A 118 -11.02 -11.74 0.07
C THR A 118 -11.55 -12.06 -1.32
N PHE A 119 -10.75 -12.65 -2.19
CA PHE A 119 -11.20 -12.99 -3.53
C PHE A 119 -10.52 -14.24 -4.07
N THR A 120 -11.21 -14.95 -4.95
CA THR A 120 -10.69 -16.09 -5.70
C THR A 120 -10.50 -15.69 -7.15
N ALA A 121 -9.28 -15.83 -7.64
CA ALA A 121 -8.89 -15.58 -9.01
C ALA A 121 -8.59 -16.89 -9.74
N VAL A 122 -8.98 -16.98 -11.01
CA VAL A 122 -8.71 -18.13 -11.89
C VAL A 122 -8.00 -17.62 -13.15
N PRO A 123 -6.75 -18.02 -13.41
CA PRO A 123 -6.04 -17.67 -14.64
C PRO A 123 -6.72 -18.25 -15.89
N THR A 124 -6.85 -17.42 -16.93
CA THR A 124 -7.30 -17.85 -18.26
C THR A 124 -6.14 -17.96 -19.26
N CYS A 125 -4.97 -17.41 -18.92
CA CYS A 125 -3.70 -17.65 -19.62
C CYS A 125 -3.01 -18.95 -19.18
N ASP A 126 -2.01 -19.42 -19.92
CA ASP A 126 -1.33 -20.71 -19.63
C ASP A 126 -0.58 -20.69 -18.29
N ALA A 127 0.09 -19.56 -18.02
CA ALA A 127 0.76 -19.28 -16.75
C ALA A 127 0.52 -17.82 -16.39
N LEU A 128 0.32 -17.53 -15.11
CA LEU A 128 0.12 -16.19 -14.58
C LEU A 128 1.17 -15.93 -13.51
N ASP A 129 2.09 -14.99 -13.74
CA ASP A 129 3.16 -14.65 -12.78
C ASP A 129 2.72 -13.58 -11.77
N PHE A 130 1.75 -12.74 -12.15
CA PHE A 130 1.24 -11.67 -11.31
C PHE A 130 -0.21 -11.35 -11.66
N LEU A 131 -0.95 -10.82 -10.68
CA LEU A 131 -2.33 -10.35 -10.83
C LEU A 131 -2.43 -8.88 -10.47
N THR A 132 -3.37 -8.17 -11.13
CA THR A 132 -3.51 -6.72 -10.97
C THR A 132 -4.94 -6.29 -10.75
N PHE A 133 -5.19 -5.53 -9.70
CA PHE A 133 -6.49 -4.94 -9.43
C PHE A 133 -6.33 -3.50 -8.92
N TRP A 134 -7.45 -2.82 -8.68
CA TRP A 134 -7.46 -1.39 -8.41
C TRP A 134 -8.37 -1.07 -7.24
N GLU A 135 -7.92 -0.22 -6.33
CA GLU A 135 -8.71 0.26 -5.21
C GLU A 135 -8.47 1.76 -4.98
N GLY A 136 -9.37 2.50 -4.35
CA GLY A 136 -9.09 3.89 -3.99
C GLY A 136 -10.30 4.69 -3.54
N PRO A 137 -10.08 5.91 -3.05
CA PRO A 137 -11.14 6.88 -2.76
C PRO A 137 -11.88 7.34 -4.02
N ASN A 138 -13.14 7.73 -3.85
CA ASN A 138 -13.99 8.29 -4.91
C ASN A 138 -13.81 9.81 -5.12
N TRP A 139 -12.78 10.42 -4.53
CA TRP A 139 -12.54 11.86 -4.57
C TRP A 139 -11.06 12.20 -4.76
N GLU A 140 -10.76 13.47 -5.01
CA GLU A 140 -9.39 13.94 -5.22
C GLU A 140 -8.56 13.87 -3.94
N TRP A 141 -7.84 12.76 -3.78
CA TRP A 141 -7.16 12.48 -2.53
C TRP A 141 -5.77 13.14 -2.43
N PRO A 142 -5.47 13.91 -1.37
CA PRO A 142 -4.18 14.55 -1.18
C PRO A 142 -2.97 13.60 -1.17
N GLU A 143 -1.85 14.05 -1.74
CA GLU A 143 -0.62 13.24 -1.84
C GLU A 143 -0.08 12.80 -0.46
N ARG A 144 -0.26 13.64 0.57
CA ARG A 144 0.15 13.30 1.96
C ARG A 144 -0.51 12.04 2.50
N TYR A 145 -1.74 11.72 2.07
CA TYR A 145 -2.47 10.51 2.47
C TYR A 145 -2.06 9.32 1.61
N ARG A 146 -1.88 9.53 0.30
CA ARG A 146 -1.37 8.51 -0.64
C ARG A 146 -0.07 7.86 -0.19
N ARG A 147 0.83 8.63 0.42
CA ARG A 147 2.14 8.15 0.92
C ARG A 147 2.04 7.31 2.21
N LYS A 148 0.89 7.34 2.89
CA LYS A 148 0.61 6.63 4.14
C LYS A 148 -0.31 5.43 3.92
N THR A 149 -0.68 5.13 2.67
CA THR A 149 -1.49 3.96 2.37
C THR A 149 -0.65 2.70 2.47
N GLU A 150 -1.17 1.74 3.22
CA GLU A 150 -0.55 0.43 3.41
C GLU A 150 -1.37 -0.62 2.69
N VAL A 151 -0.70 -1.57 2.06
CA VAL A 151 -1.30 -2.69 1.34
C VAL A 151 -0.55 -3.95 1.69
N HIS A 152 -1.28 -4.97 2.14
CA HIS A 152 -0.76 -6.29 2.46
C HIS A 152 -1.60 -7.33 1.73
N VAL A 153 -0.94 -8.28 1.07
CA VAL A 153 -1.63 -9.38 0.39
C VAL A 153 -1.05 -10.70 0.88
N ARG A 154 -1.95 -11.65 1.17
CA ARG A 154 -1.61 -13.00 1.63
C ARG A 154 -2.57 -14.04 1.05
N SER A 155 -2.20 -15.31 1.09
CA SER A 155 -3.12 -16.39 0.72
C SER A 155 -4.25 -16.53 1.76
N VAL A 156 -5.40 -17.05 1.34
CA VAL A 156 -6.45 -17.52 2.26
C VAL A 156 -5.97 -18.83 2.90
N GLU A 157 -6.11 -18.96 4.21
CA GLU A 157 -5.93 -20.25 4.89
C GLU A 157 -7.22 -21.04 4.90
N LEU A 158 -7.10 -22.35 4.67
CA LEU A 158 -8.08 -23.34 5.07
C LEU A 158 -7.85 -23.57 6.58
N GLU A 159 -8.68 -22.93 7.41
CA GLU A 159 -8.72 -23.03 8.89
C GLU A 159 -7.73 -22.17 9.72
N GLY A 160 -8.26 -21.14 10.39
CA GLY A 160 -7.80 -20.60 11.69
C GLY A 160 -6.48 -19.80 11.76
N ASP A 161 -6.60 -18.51 12.08
CA ASP A 161 -5.53 -17.63 12.60
C ASP A 161 -4.45 -17.08 11.63
N GLY A 162 -4.87 -16.58 10.47
CA GLY A 162 -4.22 -15.42 9.84
C GLY A 162 -2.78 -15.62 9.32
N GLY A 163 -2.33 -16.86 9.15
CA GLY A 163 -0.97 -17.27 8.80
C GLY A 163 -0.69 -17.55 7.32
N GLY A 164 -1.56 -17.09 6.41
CA GLY A 164 -1.36 -17.27 4.97
C GLY A 164 -0.04 -16.69 4.44
N THR A 165 0.52 -17.31 3.39
CA THR A 165 1.76 -16.88 2.75
C THR A 165 1.64 -15.44 2.26
N ARG A 166 2.56 -14.58 2.72
CA ARG A 166 2.62 -13.18 2.29
C ARG A 166 3.18 -13.10 0.87
N PHE A 167 2.51 -12.33 0.03
CA PHE A 167 2.97 -12.03 -1.32
C PHE A 167 3.67 -10.68 -1.39
N ASP A 168 4.61 -10.57 -2.33
CA ASP A 168 5.20 -9.28 -2.69
C ASP A 168 4.22 -8.47 -3.53
N VAL A 169 4.15 -7.17 -3.22
CA VAL A 169 3.18 -6.26 -3.83
C VAL A 169 3.87 -5.02 -4.35
N THR A 170 3.63 -4.70 -5.62
CA THR A 170 3.96 -3.39 -6.20
C THR A 170 2.69 -2.57 -6.30
N THR A 171 2.72 -1.37 -5.71
CA THR A 171 1.59 -0.43 -5.78
C THR A 171 1.95 0.79 -6.60
N CYS A 172 0.96 1.36 -7.29
CA CYS A 172 1.12 2.63 -7.98
C CYS A 172 -0.16 3.44 -8.02
N TRP A 173 -0.07 4.70 -7.60
CA TRP A 173 -1.17 5.66 -7.78
C TRP A 173 -1.34 6.01 -9.26
N LEU A 174 -2.57 5.91 -9.73
CA LEU A 174 -3.04 6.40 -11.02
C LEU A 174 -3.75 7.76 -10.86
N SER A 175 -4.18 8.31 -11.99
CA SER A 175 -5.11 9.44 -12.01
C SER A 175 -6.41 9.13 -11.26
N ARG A 176 -7.02 10.19 -10.72
CA ARG A 176 -8.29 10.15 -9.97
C ARG A 176 -8.27 9.28 -8.70
N GLY A 177 -7.14 9.22 -8.01
CA GLY A 177 -7.06 8.57 -6.71
C GLY A 177 -7.21 7.04 -6.75
N ARG A 178 -6.95 6.39 -7.89
CA ARG A 178 -6.94 4.92 -7.97
C ARG A 178 -5.56 4.37 -7.67
N LEU A 179 -5.44 3.45 -6.75
CA LEU A 179 -4.24 2.66 -6.46
C LEU A 179 -4.28 1.37 -7.27
N LYS A 180 -3.37 1.24 -8.24
CA LYS A 180 -3.08 -0.05 -8.88
C LYS A 180 -2.30 -0.90 -7.88
N VAL A 181 -2.73 -2.14 -7.71
CA VAL A 181 -2.05 -3.17 -6.92
C VAL A 181 -1.63 -4.27 -7.88
N MET A 182 -0.38 -4.69 -7.78
CA MET A 182 0.18 -5.80 -8.54
C MET A 182 0.75 -6.80 -7.53
N VAL A 183 0.19 -7.99 -7.49
CA VAL A 183 0.60 -9.06 -6.58
C VAL A 183 1.44 -10.02 -7.37
N HIS A 184 2.69 -10.22 -6.95
CA HIS A 184 3.64 -11.13 -7.60
C HIS A 184 3.52 -12.49 -6.95
N LEU A 185 3.25 -13.51 -7.76
CA LEU A 185 3.16 -14.89 -7.30
C LEU A 185 4.56 -15.47 -7.18
N SER A 186 4.82 -16.24 -6.13
CA SER A 186 6.11 -16.91 -5.93
C SER A 186 6.38 -17.97 -6.99
N GLU A 187 5.30 -18.60 -7.48
CA GLU A 187 5.30 -19.54 -8.59
C GLU A 187 4.19 -19.17 -9.57
N PRO A 188 4.37 -19.37 -10.89
CA PRO A 188 3.33 -19.05 -11.86
C PRO A 188 2.10 -19.93 -11.64
N ALA A 189 0.93 -19.31 -11.51
CA ALA A 189 -0.32 -20.04 -11.43
C ALA A 189 -0.74 -20.52 -12.83
N LEU A 190 -1.11 -21.79 -12.94
CA LEU A 190 -1.47 -22.39 -14.22
C LEU A 190 -2.93 -22.07 -14.58
N ARG A 191 -3.26 -22.21 -15.87
CA ARG A 191 -4.64 -22.07 -16.36
C ARG A 191 -5.62 -22.88 -15.51
N ASP A 192 -6.76 -22.29 -15.22
CA ASP A 192 -7.90 -22.91 -14.51
C ASP A 192 -7.58 -23.34 -13.05
N THR A 193 -6.45 -22.91 -12.48
CA THR A 193 -6.15 -23.09 -11.06
C THR A 193 -6.75 -21.98 -10.21
N GLU A 194 -7.24 -22.31 -9.02
CA GLU A 194 -7.80 -21.32 -8.10
C GLU A 194 -6.72 -20.69 -7.23
N ILE A 195 -6.73 -19.36 -7.15
CA ILE A 195 -5.84 -18.56 -6.30
C ILE A 195 -6.72 -17.75 -5.36
N SER A 196 -6.75 -18.15 -4.09
CA SER A 196 -7.54 -17.47 -3.05
C SER A 196 -6.65 -16.53 -2.25
N LEU A 197 -6.96 -15.23 -2.29
CA LEU A 197 -6.16 -14.17 -1.68
C LEU A 197 -6.97 -13.31 -0.72
N VAL A 198 -6.27 -12.75 0.27
CA VAL A 198 -6.75 -11.69 1.15
C VAL A 198 -5.85 -10.47 0.96
N ALA A 199 -6.43 -9.38 0.49
CA ALA A 199 -5.81 -8.07 0.38
C ALA A 199 -6.36 -7.13 1.46
N GLU A 200 -5.48 -6.62 2.31
CA GLU A 200 -5.80 -5.70 3.40
C GLU A 200 -5.19 -4.33 3.09
N PHE A 201 -6.01 -3.29 3.18
CA PHE A 201 -5.62 -1.91 2.95
C PHE A 201 -5.88 -1.05 4.19
N ALA A 202 -4.96 -0.15 4.47
CA ALA A 202 -5.21 0.97 5.37
C ALA A 202 -5.17 2.27 4.56
N PHE A 203 -6.33 2.93 4.43
CA PHE A 203 -6.43 4.23 3.76
C PHE A 203 -6.73 5.34 4.76
N PRO A 204 -5.81 6.28 5.00
CA PRO A 204 -6.05 7.38 5.92
C PRO A 204 -6.99 8.44 5.34
N ALA A 205 -8.10 8.74 6.01
CA ALA A 205 -9.11 9.70 5.57
C ALA A 205 -9.74 9.36 4.20
N LYS A 206 -9.87 8.08 3.81
CA LYS A 206 -10.57 7.68 2.55
C LYS A 206 -12.01 8.14 2.54
N CYS A 207 -12.72 7.95 3.66
CA CYS A 207 -14.13 8.27 3.83
C CYS A 207 -14.34 9.54 4.68
N LEU A 208 -13.37 10.46 4.70
CA LEU A 208 -13.50 11.72 5.45
C LEU A 208 -14.72 12.55 5.02
N PRO A 209 -15.00 12.77 3.72
CA PRO A 209 -16.21 13.48 3.31
C PRO A 209 -17.49 12.80 3.79
N PHE A 210 -17.51 11.45 3.76
CA PHE A 210 -18.63 10.65 4.22
C PHE A 210 -18.93 10.86 5.71
N VAL A 211 -17.89 10.79 6.55
CA VAL A 211 -18.01 11.06 7.99
C VAL A 211 -18.41 12.51 8.28
N GLN A 212 -18.16 13.44 7.36
CA GLN A 212 -18.59 14.84 7.45
C GLN A 212 -20.03 15.07 6.96
N GLY A 213 -20.77 14.02 6.63
CA GLY A 213 -22.18 14.08 6.24
C GLY A 213 -22.42 14.18 4.73
N ALA A 214 -21.42 13.93 3.89
CA ALA A 214 -21.63 13.81 2.45
C ALA A 214 -22.02 12.36 2.10
N PRO A 215 -23.08 12.11 1.31
CA PRO A 215 -23.37 10.76 0.85
C PRO A 215 -22.23 10.23 -0.05
N GLU A 216 -21.91 8.95 0.06
CA GLU A 216 -20.83 8.31 -0.69
C GLU A 216 -21.31 7.02 -1.39
N GLU A 217 -20.79 6.77 -2.59
CA GLU A 217 -21.07 5.56 -3.36
C GLU A 217 -19.95 4.52 -3.17
N PHE A 218 -20.26 3.46 -2.45
CA PHE A 218 -19.41 2.29 -2.27
C PHE A 218 -19.72 1.31 -3.40
N VAL A 219 -19.01 1.47 -4.53
CA VAL A 219 -19.26 0.72 -5.76
C VAL A 219 -17.99 0.08 -6.32
N LYS A 220 -18.18 -1.05 -7.02
CA LYS A 220 -17.14 -1.74 -7.78
C LYS A 220 -17.56 -1.94 -9.23
N LYS A 221 -16.55 -1.92 -10.09
CA LYS A 221 -16.69 -2.28 -11.50
C LYS A 221 -15.78 -3.45 -11.79
N PHE A 222 -16.36 -4.52 -12.30
CA PHE A 222 -15.65 -5.76 -12.60
C PHE A 222 -15.58 -6.00 -14.11
N SER A 223 -14.51 -6.66 -14.57
CA SER A 223 -14.35 -7.06 -15.96
C SER A 223 -13.30 -8.18 -16.08
N PRO A 224 -13.72 -9.45 -16.17
CA PRO A 224 -15.10 -9.95 -16.14
C PRO A 224 -15.76 -9.81 -14.76
N GLY A 225 -17.09 -9.90 -14.71
CA GLY A 225 -17.85 -9.85 -13.45
C GLY A 225 -17.74 -11.15 -12.63
N PRO A 226 -17.73 -11.08 -11.28
CA PRO A 226 -17.63 -12.26 -10.43
C PRO A 226 -18.94 -13.08 -10.43
N GLU A 227 -18.81 -14.37 -10.17
CA GLU A 227 -19.95 -15.27 -9.99
C GLU A 227 -20.67 -14.96 -8.68
N HIS A 228 -19.92 -14.60 -7.63
CA HIS A 228 -20.44 -14.19 -6.33
C HIS A 228 -19.76 -12.91 -5.83
N LEU A 229 -20.58 -11.95 -5.37
CA LEU A 229 -20.15 -10.67 -4.81
C LEU A 229 -20.80 -10.48 -3.43
N GLU A 230 -19.96 -10.35 -2.40
CA GLU A 230 -20.33 -9.84 -1.09
C GLU A 230 -19.59 -8.51 -0.85
N TYR A 231 -20.34 -7.46 -0.51
CA TYR A 231 -19.78 -6.16 -0.20
C TYR A 231 -20.43 -5.59 1.05
N THR A 232 -19.65 -5.53 2.13
CA THR A 232 -20.08 -5.05 3.44
C THR A 232 -19.39 -3.73 3.77
N VAL A 233 -20.16 -2.75 4.21
CA VAL A 233 -19.65 -1.48 4.76
C VAL A 233 -20.03 -1.40 6.24
N VAL A 234 -19.02 -1.27 7.10
CA VAL A 234 -19.17 -1.08 8.54
C VAL A 234 -19.08 0.42 8.84
N LEU A 235 -20.19 0.98 9.32
CA LEU A 235 -20.30 2.41 9.60
C LEU A 235 -19.43 2.84 10.80
N PRO A 236 -19.11 4.15 10.92
CA PRO A 236 -18.41 4.67 12.08
C PRO A 236 -19.14 4.38 13.39
N PRO A 237 -18.42 4.29 14.53
CA PRO A 237 -19.04 4.06 15.84
C PRO A 237 -20.12 5.10 16.16
N GLY A 238 -21.31 4.63 16.54
CA GLY A 238 -22.44 5.50 16.91
C GLY A 238 -23.20 6.12 15.73
N CYS A 239 -22.80 5.84 14.49
CA CYS A 239 -23.53 6.28 13.29
C CYS A 239 -24.54 5.22 12.83
N SER A 240 -25.63 5.69 12.24
CA SER A 240 -26.58 4.87 11.48
C SER A 240 -26.74 5.47 10.09
N GLY A 241 -27.15 4.68 9.09
CA GLY A 241 -27.21 5.16 7.72
C GLY A 241 -28.40 4.68 6.91
N TYR A 242 -28.76 5.47 5.90
CA TYR A 242 -29.64 5.06 4.82
C TYR A 242 -28.80 4.46 3.69
N TRP A 243 -29.38 3.52 2.94
CA TRP A 243 -28.75 2.94 1.76
C TRP A 243 -29.70 2.93 0.57
N ASP A 244 -29.10 2.97 -0.60
CA ASP A 244 -29.74 2.65 -1.87
C ASP A 244 -28.82 1.75 -2.71
N GLY A 245 -29.40 0.80 -3.44
CA GLY A 245 -28.66 -0.12 -4.29
C GLY A 245 -28.20 0.57 -5.57
N VAL A 246 -26.95 0.37 -5.97
CA VAL A 246 -26.40 0.95 -7.21
C VAL A 246 -26.11 -0.15 -8.22
N GLY A 247 -26.68 0.00 -9.42
CA GLY A 247 -26.42 -0.89 -10.57
C GLY A 247 -27.07 -2.28 -10.50
N LEU A 248 -27.97 -2.49 -9.54
CA LEU A 248 -28.74 -3.72 -9.38
C LEU A 248 -29.97 -3.65 -10.28
N LYS A 249 -29.99 -4.40 -11.39
CA LYS A 249 -31.18 -4.48 -12.26
C LYS A 249 -32.09 -5.60 -11.79
N SER A 250 -33.36 -5.28 -11.54
CA SER A 250 -34.38 -6.28 -11.23
C SER A 250 -34.57 -7.26 -12.40
N GLY A 251 -34.39 -8.56 -12.17
CA GLY A 251 -34.85 -9.63 -13.07
C GLY A 251 -33.81 -10.55 -13.72
N THR A 252 -32.50 -10.37 -13.46
CA THR A 252 -31.45 -11.28 -13.98
C THR A 252 -30.40 -11.72 -12.96
N GLU A 253 -30.19 -10.93 -11.89
CA GLU A 253 -29.21 -11.20 -10.84
C GLU A 253 -29.94 -11.32 -9.48
N SER A 254 -29.72 -12.41 -8.74
CA SER A 254 -30.18 -12.50 -7.34
C SER A 254 -29.34 -11.56 -6.51
N HIS A 255 -29.99 -10.58 -5.87
CA HIS A 255 -29.31 -9.67 -4.96
C HIS A 255 -30.12 -9.44 -3.69
N SER A 256 -29.43 -9.17 -2.60
CA SER A 256 -30.03 -8.75 -1.34
C SER A 256 -29.15 -7.71 -0.66
N ILE A 257 -29.78 -6.72 -0.04
CA ILE A 257 -29.10 -5.77 0.85
C ILE A 257 -29.67 -5.96 2.24
N GLN A 258 -28.80 -6.21 3.21
CA GLN A 258 -29.17 -6.47 4.60
C GLN A 258 -28.47 -5.48 5.53
N ARG A 259 -29.20 -5.06 6.56
CA ARG A 259 -28.64 -4.31 7.70
C ARG A 259 -28.45 -5.28 8.85
N SER A 260 -27.28 -5.23 9.47
CA SER A 260 -26.98 -5.97 10.69
C SER A 260 -26.19 -5.09 11.66
N THR A 261 -25.87 -5.63 12.84
CA THR A 261 -25.00 -5.00 13.82
C THR A 261 -23.94 -6.03 14.21
N ASN A 262 -22.68 -5.63 14.16
CA ASN A 262 -21.59 -6.54 14.47
C ASN A 262 -21.35 -6.72 15.96
N THR A 263 -20.40 -7.59 16.29
CA THR A 263 -19.99 -7.87 17.67
C THR A 263 -19.45 -6.66 18.42
N SER A 264 -19.01 -5.62 17.71
CA SER A 264 -18.55 -4.34 18.28
C SER A 264 -19.66 -3.30 18.42
N GLY A 265 -20.92 -3.68 18.15
CA GLY A 265 -22.08 -2.77 18.23
C GLY A 265 -22.14 -1.74 17.10
N ARG A 266 -21.39 -1.94 16.01
CA ARG A 266 -21.38 -1.04 14.84
C ARG A 266 -22.37 -1.54 13.80
N GLU A 267 -23.07 -0.62 13.14
CA GLU A 267 -23.98 -0.95 12.05
C GLU A 267 -23.21 -1.40 10.80
N GLU A 268 -23.66 -2.49 10.21
CA GLU A 268 -23.12 -3.04 8.97
C GLU A 268 -24.20 -3.11 7.91
N ILE A 269 -23.86 -2.73 6.69
CA ILE A 269 -24.72 -2.81 5.52
C ILE A 269 -24.03 -3.72 4.52
N SER A 270 -24.65 -4.86 4.24
CA SER A 270 -24.10 -5.91 3.38
C SER A 270 -24.94 -6.07 2.12
N LEU A 271 -24.29 -5.97 0.97
CA LEU A 271 -24.83 -6.32 -0.33
C LEU A 271 -24.29 -7.69 -0.73
N VAL A 272 -25.20 -8.60 -1.08
CA VAL A 272 -24.87 -9.88 -1.72
C VAL A 272 -25.49 -9.87 -3.11
N ALA A 273 -24.72 -10.21 -4.13
CA ALA A 273 -25.18 -10.33 -5.51
C ALA A 273 -24.50 -11.51 -6.22
N ASP A 274 -25.27 -12.28 -6.96
CA ASP A 274 -24.77 -13.40 -7.77
C ASP A 274 -24.87 -13.08 -9.27
N GLY A 275 -23.93 -13.63 -10.05
CA GLY A 275 -23.93 -13.52 -11.51
C GLY A 275 -23.70 -12.11 -12.02
N VAL A 276 -22.86 -11.31 -11.35
CA VAL A 276 -22.60 -9.91 -11.69
C VAL A 276 -22.11 -9.79 -13.13
N SER A 277 -22.83 -9.01 -13.94
CA SER A 277 -22.49 -8.84 -15.35
C SER A 277 -21.14 -8.12 -15.59
N THR A 278 -20.42 -8.54 -16.64
CA THR A 278 -19.15 -7.91 -17.04
C THR A 278 -19.33 -6.43 -17.36
N GLY A 279 -18.52 -5.58 -16.75
CA GLY A 279 -18.56 -4.14 -16.91
C GLY A 279 -19.64 -3.44 -16.07
N ALA A 280 -20.47 -4.18 -15.32
CA ALA A 280 -21.45 -3.61 -14.42
C ALA A 280 -20.77 -2.85 -13.28
N ARG A 281 -21.45 -1.78 -12.84
CA ARG A 281 -21.05 -0.97 -11.69
C ARG A 281 -22.02 -1.28 -10.55
N VAL A 282 -21.60 -2.15 -9.64
CA VAL A 282 -22.46 -2.70 -8.58
C VAL A 282 -22.00 -2.22 -7.21
N GLY A 283 -22.93 -1.88 -6.32
CA GLY A 283 -22.62 -1.48 -4.96
C GLY A 283 -23.79 -0.83 -4.24
N MET A 284 -23.47 0.06 -3.31
CA MET A 284 -24.44 0.78 -2.50
C MET A 284 -24.08 2.26 -2.40
N LYS A 285 -25.09 3.12 -2.36
CA LYS A 285 -24.95 4.52 -1.97
C LYS A 285 -25.38 4.64 -0.52
N LEU A 286 -24.52 5.21 0.31
CA LEU A 286 -24.77 5.38 1.74
C LEU A 286 -24.86 6.85 2.13
N ASP A 287 -25.70 7.14 3.12
CA ASP A 287 -25.84 8.46 3.72
C ASP A 287 -25.97 8.30 5.24
N ILE A 288 -25.15 9.03 6.01
CA ILE A 288 -25.13 8.92 7.47
C ILE A 288 -26.12 9.88 8.11
N LYS A 289 -26.72 9.44 9.24
CA LYS A 289 -27.62 10.23 10.06
C LYS A 289 -26.92 10.83 11.28
#